data_AF-A0A417CRS1-F1
#
_entry.id   AF-A0A417CRS1-F1
#
_cell.length_a   1.000
_cell.length_b   1.000
_cell.length_c   1.000
_cell.angle_alpha   90.00
_cell.angle_beta   90.00
_cell.angle_gamma   90.00
#
_symmetry.space_group_name_H-M   'P 1'
#
loop_
_entity.id
_entity.type
_entity.pdbx_description
1 polymer ?
#
loop_
_entity_poly.entity_id
_entity_poly.type
_entity_poly.pdbx_seq_one_letter_code
_entity_poly.pdbx_strand_id
1 'polypeptide(L)'
;MIKYDRFWETLKKRHISQYYLINECGIEKRLLRRLRDNENVEIFSLDRICTVLNCDLDDIVEYVPNNPDIIEDAKTAQKEAAASHPVHTPSK
;
A
#
# COMPACT_ATOMS: atom_id res chain seq x y z
N MET A 1 2.44 -4.15 14.01
CA MET A 1 1.87 -2.80 13.88
C MET A 1 1.69 -2.45 12.40
N ILE A 2 0.63 -1.72 12.03
CA ILE A 2 0.48 -1.17 10.67
C ILE A 2 1.30 0.12 10.57
N LYS A 3 2.02 0.27 9.46
CA LYS A 3 2.75 1.49 9.09
C LYS A 3 2.29 2.04 7.76
N TYR A 4 2.50 3.34 7.56
CA TYR A 4 2.19 4.06 6.33
C TYR A 4 3.42 4.63 5.62
N ASP A 5 4.59 4.04 5.85
CA ASP A 5 5.84 4.51 5.21
C ASP A 5 5.75 4.43 3.67
N ARG A 6 5.12 3.36 3.16
CA ARG A 6 4.89 3.13 1.72
C ARG A 6 4.10 4.24 1.05
N PHE A 7 3.13 4.83 1.74
CA PHE A 7 2.39 5.99 1.23
C PHE A 7 3.35 7.12 0.81
N TRP A 8 4.31 7.47 1.68
CA TRP A 8 5.25 8.56 1.42
C TRP A 8 6.24 8.21 0.29
N GLU A 9 6.65 6.95 0.21
CA GLU A 9 7.46 6.43 -0.90
C GLU A 9 6.71 6.52 -2.22
N THR A 10 5.44 6.13 -2.24
CA THR A 10 4.56 6.22 -3.41
C THR A 10 4.40 7.65 -3.88
N LEU A 11 4.20 8.62 -2.96
CA LEU A 11 4.16 10.04 -3.33
C LEU A 11 5.47 10.51 -3.94
N LYS A 12 6.61 10.13 -3.35
CA LYS A 12 7.94 10.49 -3.85
C LYS A 12 8.21 9.91 -5.24
N LYS A 13 7.87 8.63 -5.44
CA LYS A 13 8.04 7.92 -6.72
C LYS A 13 7.17 8.50 -7.83
N ARG A 14 5.95 8.93 -7.49
CA ARG A 14 4.99 9.52 -8.45
C ARG A 14 5.10 11.05 -8.56
N HIS A 15 6.07 11.67 -7.89
CA HIS A 15 6.25 13.13 -7.82
C HIS A 15 4.99 13.91 -7.36
N ILE A 16 4.21 13.31 -6.47
CA ILE A 16 2.99 13.92 -5.93
C ILE A 16 3.34 14.68 -4.66
N SER A 17 2.97 15.96 -4.60
CA SER A 17 3.19 16.78 -3.41
C SER A 17 2.04 16.66 -2.41
N GLN A 18 2.32 16.84 -1.12
CA GLN A 18 1.27 16.92 -0.09
C GLN A 18 0.33 18.12 -0.34
N TYR A 19 0.86 19.21 -0.91
CA TYR A 19 0.06 20.36 -1.30
C TYR A 19 -1.01 19.98 -2.33
N TYR A 20 -0.64 19.20 -3.36
CA TYR A 20 -1.58 18.71 -4.36
C TYR A 20 -2.70 17.86 -3.71
N LEU A 21 -2.36 16.95 -2.81
CA LEU A 21 -3.35 16.14 -2.11
C LEU A 21 -4.36 16.98 -1.33
N ILE A 22 -3.89 18.03 -0.64
CA ILE A 22 -4.75 18.89 0.17
C ILE A 22 -5.66 19.76 -0.71
N ASN A 23 -5.08 20.44 -1.69
CA ASN A 23 -5.80 21.49 -2.42
C ASN A 23 -6.55 20.96 -3.65
N GLU A 24 -6.00 19.96 -4.34
CA GLU A 24 -6.57 19.44 -5.59
C GLU A 24 -7.38 18.17 -5.36
N CYS A 25 -6.99 17.31 -4.41
CA CYS A 25 -7.69 16.05 -4.13
C CYS A 25 -8.62 16.11 -2.91
N GLY A 26 -8.60 17.23 -2.17
CA GLY A 26 -9.41 17.44 -0.98
C GLY A 26 -9.07 16.51 0.19
N ILE A 27 -7.85 15.96 0.23
CA ILE A 27 -7.39 15.14 1.36
C ILE A 27 -7.13 16.03 2.56
N GLU A 28 -7.75 15.72 3.69
CA GLU A 28 -7.59 16.52 4.89
C GLU A 28 -6.15 16.48 5.40
N LYS A 29 -5.62 17.66 5.77
CA LYS A 29 -4.31 17.77 6.43
C LYS A 29 -4.22 16.91 7.69
N ARG A 30 -5.33 16.72 8.40
CA ARG A 30 -5.41 15.85 9.58
C ARG A 30 -5.14 14.39 9.23
N LEU A 31 -5.68 13.89 8.11
CA LEU A 31 -5.44 12.53 7.64
C LEU A 31 -3.95 12.32 7.32
N LEU A 32 -3.31 13.25 6.62
CA LEU A 32 -1.87 13.19 6.34
C LEU A 32 -1.02 13.16 7.62
N ARG A 33 -1.43 13.88 8.66
CA ARG A 33 -0.77 13.83 9.97
C ARG A 33 -0.91 12.45 10.61
N ARG A 34 -2.13 11.88 10.64
CA ARG A 34 -2.37 10.53 11.19
C ARG A 34 -1.52 9.47 10.51
N LEU A 35 -1.39 9.54 9.18
CA LEU A 35 -0.52 8.63 8.42
C LEU A 35 0.96 8.78 8.83
N ARG A 36 1.43 10.00 9.06
CA ARG A 36 2.82 10.25 9.50
C ARG A 36 3.10 9.70 10.89
N ASP A 37 2.13 9.85 11.78
CA ASP A 37 2.24 9.45 13.18
C ASP A 37 1.90 7.95 13.38
N ASN A 38 1.62 7.22 12.28
CA ASN A 38 1.13 5.84 12.28
C ASN A 38 -0.05 5.62 13.23
N GLU A 39 -0.94 6.62 13.33
CA GLU A 39 -2.18 6.52 14.07
C GLU A 39 -3.16 5.59 13.35
N ASN A 40 -4.15 5.07 14.08
CA ASN A 40 -5.26 4.36 13.46
C ASN A 40 -5.91 5.26 12.40
N VAL A 41 -6.14 4.74 11.20
CA VAL A 41 -6.83 5.42 10.10
C VAL A 41 -7.97 4.51 9.64
N GLU A 42 -9.13 5.10 9.41
CA GLU A 42 -10.30 4.35 8.95
C GLU A 42 -10.08 3.80 7.54
N ILE A 43 -10.57 2.58 7.28
CA ILE A 43 -10.46 1.93 5.97
C ILE A 43 -11.05 2.81 4.87
N PHE A 44 -12.16 3.51 5.14
CA PHE A 44 -12.75 4.46 4.21
C PHE A 44 -11.79 5.59 3.79
N SER A 45 -10.93 6.05 4.71
CA SER A 45 -9.91 7.05 4.37
C SER A 45 -8.84 6.46 3.45
N LEU A 46 -8.47 5.19 3.64
CA LEU A 46 -7.51 4.48 2.78
C LEU A 46 -8.09 4.24 1.39
N ASP A 47 -9.35 3.84 1.28
CA ASP A 47 -10.09 3.70 0.02
C ASP A 47 -10.09 5.01 -0.79
N ARG A 48 -10.36 6.14 -0.12
CA ARG A 48 -10.28 7.46 -0.76
C ARG A 48 -8.86 7.79 -1.24
N ILE A 49 -7.83 7.45 -0.48
CA ILE A 49 -6.44 7.65 -0.90
C ILE A 49 -6.12 6.78 -2.12
N CYS A 50 -6.50 5.50 -2.11
CA CYS A 50 -6.32 4.58 -3.23
C CYS A 50 -6.98 5.12 -4.50
N THR A 51 -8.22 5.61 -4.37
CA THR A 51 -8.98 6.20 -5.48
C THR A 51 -8.29 7.44 -6.05
N VAL A 52 -7.83 8.36 -5.19
CA VAL A 52 -7.16 9.59 -5.62
C VAL A 52 -5.81 9.30 -6.26
N LEU A 53 -5.04 8.36 -5.70
CA LEU A 53 -3.71 8.04 -6.17
C LEU A 53 -3.71 7.02 -7.32
N ASN A 54 -4.84 6.36 -7.57
CA ASN A 54 -4.95 5.19 -8.42
C ASN A 54 -3.86 4.16 -8.08
N CYS A 55 -3.91 3.65 -6.85
CA CYS A 55 -2.95 2.68 -6.32
C CYS A 55 -3.65 1.62 -5.47
N ASP A 56 -2.96 0.51 -5.22
CA ASP A 56 -3.46 -0.56 -4.37
C ASP A 56 -3.20 -0.24 -2.89
N LEU A 57 -3.89 -0.96 -2.00
CA LEU A 57 -3.72 -0.75 -0.56
C LEU A 57 -2.28 -1.04 -0.11
N ASP A 58 -1.63 -2.04 -0.71
CA ASP A 58 -0.25 -2.44 -0.42
C ASP A 58 0.79 -1.38 -0.84
N ASP A 59 0.42 -0.41 -1.69
CA ASP A 59 1.26 0.73 -2.04
C ASP A 59 1.25 1.82 -0.95
N ILE A 60 0.34 1.73 0.01
CA ILE A 60 0.10 2.74 1.05
C ILE A 60 0.44 2.19 2.43
N VAL A 61 0.06 0.93 2.70
CA VAL A 61 0.15 0.32 4.02
C VAL A 61 1.12 -0.83 4.07
N GLU A 62 1.73 -1.03 5.23
CA GLU A 62 2.56 -2.19 5.50
C GLU A 62 2.28 -2.75 6.89
N TYR A 63 2.12 -4.06 6.98
CA TYR A 63 2.12 -4.74 8.26
C TYR A 63 3.55 -5.06 8.69
N VAL A 64 3.99 -4.46 9.80
CA VAL A 64 5.28 -4.71 10.44
C VAL A 64 5.06 -5.63 11.65
N PRO A 65 5.55 -6.86 11.66
CA PRO A 65 5.40 -7.77 12.80
C PRO A 65 6.13 -7.21 14.03
N ASN A 66 5.50 -7.31 15.20
CA ASN A 66 6.16 -6.92 16.46
C ASN A 66 7.14 -7.99 16.94
N ASN A 67 6.96 -9.24 16.49
CA ASN A 67 7.89 -10.34 16.69
C ASN A 67 8.15 -10.99 15.31
N PRO A 68 9.36 -10.85 14.74
CA PRO A 68 9.68 -11.38 13.42
C PRO A 68 9.58 -12.92 13.35
N ASP A 69 9.72 -13.61 14.48
CA ASP A 69 9.78 -15.08 14.57
C ASP A 69 8.44 -15.76 14.21
N ILE A 70 7.32 -15.02 14.17
CA ILE A 70 5.98 -15.57 13.88
C ILE A 70 5.70 -15.68 12.37
N ILE A 71 6.48 -15.01 11.52
CA ILE A 71 6.13 -14.79 10.10
C ILE A 71 6.90 -15.72 9.15
N GLU A 72 7.98 -16.36 9.60
CA GLU A 72 8.80 -17.26 8.77
C GLU A 72 7.99 -18.44 8.21
N ASP A 73 6.98 -18.91 8.96
CA ASP A 73 6.14 -20.04 8.55
C ASP A 73 5.10 -19.68 7.46
N ALA A 74 4.67 -18.42 7.36
CA ALA A 74 3.57 -18.02 6.46
C ALA A 74 4.03 -17.54 5.08
N LYS A 75 5.22 -16.93 4.97
CA LYS A 75 5.74 -16.39 3.70
C LYS A 75 6.28 -17.47 2.75
N THR A 76 6.63 -18.65 3.27
CA THR A 76 7.16 -19.77 2.48
C THR A 76 6.10 -20.37 1.53
N ALA A 77 4.81 -20.35 1.91
CA ALA A 77 3.72 -20.94 1.12
C ALA A 77 3.29 -20.10 -0.11
N GLN A 78 3.49 -18.78 -0.12
CA GLN A 78 3.03 -17.93 -1.24
C GLN A 78 3.99 -17.89 -2.43
N LYS A 79 5.22 -18.43 -2.31
CA LYS A 79 6.20 -18.44 -3.40
C LYS A 79 5.99 -19.59 -4.41
N GLU A 80 5.22 -20.61 -4.08
CA GLU A 80 5.04 -21.80 -4.92
C GLU A 80 3.92 -21.68 -5.99
N ALA A 81 3.02 -20.71 -5.87
CA ALA A 81 1.88 -20.58 -6.81
C ALA A 81 2.17 -19.79 -8.11
N ALA A 82 3.35 -19.15 -8.25
CA ALA A 82 3.69 -18.35 -9.44
C ALA A 82 4.41 -19.14 -10.55
N ALA A 83 4.66 -20.44 -10.37
CA ALA A 83 5.37 -21.29 -11.33
C ALA A 83 4.45 -22.29 -12.04
N SER A 84 3.33 -21.84 -12.62
CA SER A 84 2.65 -22.59 -13.68
C SER A 84 1.81 -21.66 -14.55
N HIS A 85 2.45 -20.95 -15.47
CA HIS A 85 1.78 -20.50 -16.68
C HIS A 85 1.85 -21.65 -17.69
N PRO A 86 0.74 -22.34 -18.06
CA PRO A 86 0.76 -23.14 -19.27
C PRO A 86 0.87 -22.16 -20.45
N VAL A 87 2.00 -22.22 -21.14
CA VAL A 87 2.18 -21.65 -22.48
C VAL A 87 1.14 -22.29 -23.38
N HIS A 88 0.03 -21.59 -23.64
CA HIS A 88 -0.85 -21.94 -24.75
C HIS A 88 -0.26 -21.33 -26.02
N THR A 89 0.55 -22.12 -26.72
CA THR A 89 0.98 -21.84 -28.09
C THR A 89 -0.17 -22.20 -29.03
N PRO A 90 -0.60 -21.34 -29.97
CA PRO A 90 -1.55 -21.73 -30.99
C PRO A 90 -0.81 -22.57 -32.04
N SER A 91 -1.31 -23.75 -32.37
CA SER A 91 -0.83 -24.55 -33.52
C SER A 91 -1.97 -24.77 -34.51
N LYS A 92 -1.58 -24.68 -35.79
CA LYS A 92 -2.35 -24.71 -37.04
C LYS A 92 -3.42 -25.78 -37.14
#